data_AF-A0A9C8M1V4-F1
#
_entry.id   AF-A0A9C8M1V4-F1
#
_cell.length_a   1.000
_cell.length_b   1.000
_cell.length_c   1.000
_cell.angle_alpha   90.00
_cell.angle_beta   90.00
_cell.angle_gamma   90.00
#
_symmetry.space_group_name_H-M   'P 1'
#
loop_
_entity.id
_entity.type
_entity.pdbx_description
1 polymer ?
#
loop_
_entity_poly.entity_id
_entity_poly.type
_entity_poly.pdbx_seq_one_letter_code
_entity_poly.pdbx_strand_id
1 'polypeptide(L)'
;MSNRISFLITTFIIMVALGCSSSDSSPTSPKMAGMKDSSPNSAEVGHGSLIPWGVWEISIDPETGTVDIIPLRTLEFTANVVMFMQPPSSPSNKMSVAIDNVLSDLLSGYVVVDVNFTHPFPGLDQFTGFDVRGVCIGNGSNAGVNDPNIRYSGDSDLRVLNADGYTRWFNTAEFTTYEKILGFTMGKL
;
A
#
# COMPACT_ATOMS: atom_id res chain seq x y z
N MET A 1 -7.81 -43.92 44.85
CA MET A 1 -7.20 -42.70 44.27
C MET A 1 -6.36 -42.97 43.02
N SER A 2 -5.64 -44.09 42.91
CA SER A 2 -4.79 -44.43 41.75
C SER A 2 -5.51 -44.43 40.38
N ASN A 3 -6.75 -44.97 40.30
CA ASN A 3 -7.47 -45.07 39.02
C ASN A 3 -7.92 -43.73 38.42
N ARG A 4 -8.04 -42.66 39.22
CA ARG A 4 -8.42 -41.32 38.70
C ARG A 4 -7.26 -40.58 38.07
N ILE A 5 -6.05 -40.79 38.58
CA ILE A 5 -4.82 -40.17 38.04
C ILE A 5 -4.42 -40.85 36.73
N SER A 6 -4.55 -42.19 36.66
CA SER A 6 -4.27 -42.92 35.42
C SER A 6 -5.17 -42.49 34.26
N PHE A 7 -6.46 -42.25 34.52
CA PHE A 7 -7.41 -41.78 33.50
C PHE A 7 -7.09 -40.37 32.96
N LEU A 8 -6.65 -39.46 33.84
CA LEU A 8 -6.27 -38.10 33.45
C LEU A 8 -4.99 -38.08 32.60
N ILE A 9 -4.01 -38.92 32.93
CA ILE A 9 -2.76 -39.03 32.17
C ILE A 9 -3.03 -39.60 30.77
N THR A 10 -3.86 -40.63 30.65
CA THR A 10 -4.21 -41.21 29.34
C THR A 10 -4.98 -40.21 28.47
N THR A 11 -5.87 -39.40 29.05
CA THR A 11 -6.63 -38.39 28.30
C THR A 11 -5.73 -37.25 27.79
N PHE A 12 -4.75 -36.82 28.59
CA PHE A 12 -3.80 -35.79 28.19
C PHE A 12 -2.88 -36.23 27.04
N ILE A 13 -2.41 -37.48 27.06
CA ILE A 13 -1.57 -38.04 26.00
C ILE A 13 -2.34 -38.13 24.66
N ILE A 14 -3.63 -38.45 24.70
CA ILE A 14 -4.48 -38.50 23.50
C ILE A 14 -4.67 -37.10 22.89
N MET A 15 -4.82 -36.05 23.71
CA MET A 15 -4.95 -34.68 23.19
C MET A 15 -3.66 -34.16 22.55
N VAL A 16 -2.49 -34.52 23.09
CA VAL A 16 -1.19 -34.16 22.49
C VAL A 16 -0.96 -34.91 21.19
N ALA A 17 -1.37 -36.18 21.11
CA ALA A 17 -1.22 -36.99 19.89
C ALA A 17 -2.13 -36.53 18.73
N LEU A 18 -3.29 -35.96 19.03
CA LEU A 18 -4.20 -35.39 18.02
C LEU A 18 -3.85 -33.94 17.62
N GLY A 19 -2.88 -33.31 18.29
CA GLY A 19 -2.44 -31.94 18.00
C GLY A 19 -1.40 -31.82 16.87
N CYS A 20 -0.87 -32.93 16.37
CA CYS A 20 0.12 -32.96 15.28
C CYS A 20 -0.41 -33.77 14.09
N SER A 21 -1.45 -33.29 13.42
CA SER A 21 -1.77 -33.72 12.05
C SER A 21 -1.58 -32.56 11.07
N SER A 22 -0.63 -32.79 10.18
CA SER A 22 -0.16 -32.01 9.04
C SER A 22 -1.23 -31.60 8.03
N SER A 23 -1.03 -30.45 7.36
CA SER A 23 -0.95 -30.40 5.89
C SER A 23 -0.62 -28.99 5.34
N ASP A 24 0.54 -28.89 4.69
CA ASP A 24 0.76 -28.23 3.39
C ASP A 24 0.34 -26.76 3.19
N SER A 25 0.71 -25.91 4.12
CA SER A 25 1.10 -24.55 3.76
C SER A 25 2.06 -24.03 4.80
N SER A 26 3.34 -23.99 4.45
CA SER A 26 4.19 -22.91 4.94
C SER A 26 3.39 -21.61 4.76
N PRO A 27 3.12 -20.82 5.82
CA PRO A 27 2.38 -19.55 5.68
C PRO A 27 3.13 -18.53 4.80
N THR A 28 4.33 -18.87 4.32
CA THR A 28 5.14 -18.08 3.42
C THR A 28 5.29 -18.70 2.02
N SER A 29 4.63 -19.81 1.71
CA SER A 29 4.73 -20.46 0.40
C SER A 29 3.39 -20.40 -0.35
N PRO A 30 3.30 -19.71 -1.50
CA PRO A 30 2.08 -19.69 -2.29
C PRO A 30 1.79 -21.09 -2.84
N LYS A 31 0.53 -21.50 -2.75
CA LYS A 31 0.05 -22.77 -3.29
C LYS A 31 0.06 -22.67 -4.82
N MET A 32 1.01 -23.32 -5.48
CA MET A 32 0.97 -23.50 -6.94
C MET A 32 -0.13 -24.51 -7.28
N ALA A 33 -1.38 -24.05 -7.32
CA ALA A 33 -2.50 -24.85 -7.74
C ALA A 33 -2.59 -24.84 -9.28
N GLY A 34 -2.17 -25.96 -9.89
CA GLY A 34 -2.70 -26.46 -11.16
C GLY A 34 -2.68 -25.50 -12.35
N MET A 35 -1.52 -25.39 -12.99
CA MET A 35 -1.43 -24.96 -14.39
C MET A 35 -2.13 -26.03 -15.26
N LYS A 36 -3.42 -25.85 -15.51
CA LYS A 36 -4.17 -26.61 -16.51
C LYS A 36 -4.18 -25.82 -17.81
N ASP A 37 -3.50 -26.38 -18.81
CA ASP A 37 -3.62 -26.02 -20.22
C ASP A 37 -5.08 -25.76 -20.60
N SER A 38 -5.40 -24.51 -20.88
CA SER A 38 -6.70 -24.08 -21.39
C SER A 38 -6.47 -23.04 -22.48
N SER A 39 -6.56 -23.49 -23.73
CA SER A 39 -7.01 -22.80 -24.95
C SER A 39 -6.53 -21.34 -25.22
N PRO A 40 -5.85 -21.08 -26.36
CA PRO A 40 -5.45 -19.74 -26.75
C PRO A 40 -6.63 -19.03 -27.42
N ASN A 41 -7.43 -18.23 -26.70
CA ASN A 41 -8.27 -17.16 -27.31
C ASN A 41 -8.93 -16.24 -26.28
N SER A 42 -8.19 -15.83 -25.26
CA SER A 42 -8.49 -14.64 -24.47
C SER A 42 -7.18 -14.15 -23.89
N ALA A 43 -6.48 -13.30 -24.64
CA ALA A 43 -5.44 -12.46 -24.07
C ALA A 43 -6.13 -11.44 -23.16
N GLU A 44 -6.55 -11.87 -21.97
CA GLU A 44 -6.64 -10.95 -20.86
C GLU A 44 -5.23 -10.41 -20.66
N VAL A 45 -5.08 -9.10 -20.81
CA VAL A 45 -3.92 -8.37 -20.32
C VAL A 45 -3.98 -8.43 -18.79
N GLY A 46 -3.74 -9.62 -18.23
CA GLY A 46 -3.32 -9.75 -16.85
C GLY A 46 -2.03 -8.98 -16.74
N HIS A 47 -2.09 -7.79 -16.16
CA HIS A 47 -0.93 -6.93 -15.97
C HIS A 47 0.22 -7.74 -15.39
N GLY A 48 1.18 -8.09 -16.24
CA GLY A 48 2.50 -8.59 -15.88
C GLY A 48 3.31 -7.47 -15.25
N SER A 49 2.76 -6.87 -14.19
CA SER A 49 3.53 -6.12 -13.22
C SER A 49 4.49 -7.13 -12.62
N LEU A 50 5.78 -6.95 -12.87
CA LEU A 50 6.82 -7.68 -12.17
C LEU A 50 6.66 -7.33 -10.69
N ILE A 51 6.00 -8.20 -9.93
CA ILE A 51 5.93 -8.08 -8.47
C ILE A 51 7.21 -8.75 -7.95
N PRO A 52 8.19 -7.98 -7.45
CA PRO A 52 9.32 -8.57 -6.74
C PRO A 52 8.81 -9.46 -5.61
N TRP A 53 9.34 -10.69 -5.50
CA TRP A 53 8.97 -11.61 -4.41
C TRP A 53 9.57 -11.20 -3.06
N GLY A 54 10.38 -10.14 -3.06
CA GLY A 54 11.04 -9.53 -1.94
C GLY A 54 12.29 -8.79 -2.38
N VAL A 55 12.76 -7.91 -1.50
CA VAL A 55 14.07 -7.27 -1.59
C VAL A 55 14.88 -7.74 -0.39
N TRP A 56 16.15 -8.07 -0.60
CA TRP A 56 17.07 -8.49 0.46
C TRP A 56 18.34 -7.65 0.38
N GLU A 57 18.82 -7.21 1.53
CA GLU A 57 20.18 -6.72 1.70
C GLU A 57 21.06 -7.94 1.99
N ILE A 58 22.11 -8.13 1.18
CA ILE A 58 23.06 -9.22 1.32
C ILE A 58 24.42 -8.61 1.65
N SER A 59 24.91 -8.88 2.86
CA SER A 59 26.25 -8.50 3.30
C SER A 59 27.14 -9.73 3.31
N ILE A 60 28.32 -9.64 2.68
CA ILE A 60 29.31 -10.73 2.62
C ILE A 60 30.57 -10.23 3.33
N ASP A 61 30.96 -10.89 4.41
CA ASP A 61 32.23 -10.64 5.08
C ASP A 61 33.33 -11.48 4.41
N PRO A 62 34.32 -10.86 3.73
CA PRO A 62 35.35 -11.58 3.01
C PRO A 62 36.39 -12.26 3.92
N GLU A 63 36.53 -11.83 5.17
CA GLU A 63 37.53 -12.40 6.10
C GLU A 63 37.02 -13.67 6.76
N THR A 64 35.74 -13.68 7.14
CA THR A 64 35.11 -14.82 7.81
C THR A 64 34.35 -15.73 6.84
N GLY A 65 34.01 -15.24 5.65
CA GLY A 65 33.19 -15.95 4.67
C GLY A 65 31.72 -16.04 5.06
N THR A 66 31.26 -15.27 6.05
CA THR A 66 29.85 -15.27 6.46
C THR A 66 29.00 -14.42 5.54
N VAL A 67 27.77 -14.88 5.28
CA VAL A 67 26.78 -14.18 4.47
C VAL A 67 25.58 -13.86 5.35
N ASP A 68 25.31 -12.58 5.55
CA ASP A 68 24.14 -12.08 6.25
C ASP A 68 23.08 -11.64 5.23
N ILE A 69 21.89 -12.23 5.33
CA ILE A 69 20.76 -11.96 4.43
C ILE A 69 19.64 -11.31 5.25
N ILE A 70 19.43 -10.01 5.05
CA ILE A 70 18.42 -9.23 5.76
C ILE A 70 17.26 -8.95 4.80
N PRO A 71 16.04 -9.49 5.06
CA PRO A 71 14.89 -9.18 4.23
C PRO A 71 14.48 -7.72 4.43
N LEU A 72 14.53 -6.93 3.36
CA LEU A 72 14.08 -5.54 3.32
C LEU A 72 12.57 -5.49 3.11
N ARG A 73 11.81 -5.73 4.18
CA ARG A 73 10.33 -5.79 4.15
C ARG A 73 9.64 -4.43 4.16
N THR A 74 10.39 -3.33 4.28
CA THR A 74 9.83 -2.00 4.54
C THR A 74 9.56 -1.17 3.29
N LEU A 75 9.94 -1.64 2.10
CA LEU A 75 10.04 -0.80 0.89
C LEU A 75 8.87 -0.89 -0.09
N GLU A 76 7.87 -1.75 0.15
CA GLU A 76 6.85 -2.06 -0.88
C GLU A 76 5.41 -1.84 -0.42
N PHE A 77 5.17 -0.94 0.54
CA PHE A 77 3.80 -0.53 0.83
C PHE A 77 3.63 0.97 0.70
N THR A 78 2.53 1.35 0.06
CA THR A 78 2.05 2.73 0.05
C THR A 78 0.98 2.86 1.12
N ALA A 79 1.11 3.88 1.97
CA ALA A 79 0.13 4.19 3.01
C ALA A 79 -0.48 5.57 2.78
N ASN A 80 -1.77 5.69 3.06
CA ASN A 80 -2.45 6.96 3.12
C ASN A 80 -2.11 7.63 4.45
N VAL A 81 -1.27 8.66 4.37
CA VAL A 81 -0.83 9.43 5.53
C VAL A 81 -1.68 10.66 5.81
N VAL A 82 -2.72 10.94 4.99
CA VAL A 82 -3.57 12.13 5.14
C VAL A 82 -4.16 12.23 6.55
N MET A 83 -4.53 11.10 7.15
CA MET A 83 -5.07 11.07 8.52
C MET A 83 -4.10 11.63 9.57
N PHE A 84 -2.79 11.51 9.36
CA PHE A 84 -1.76 12.05 10.27
C PHE A 84 -1.42 13.51 9.97
N MET A 85 -1.90 14.06 8.85
CA MET A 85 -1.60 15.41 8.41
C MET A 85 -2.74 16.40 8.71
N GLN A 86 -3.88 15.92 9.22
CA GLN A 86 -5.07 16.72 9.46
C GLN A 86 -5.74 16.40 10.82
N PRO A 87 -6.67 17.25 11.30
CA PRO A 87 -7.45 16.97 12.51
C PRO A 87 -8.29 15.69 12.40
N PRO A 88 -8.47 14.93 13.49
CA PRO A 88 -8.09 15.23 14.88
C PRO A 88 -6.68 14.77 15.26
N SER A 89 -6.02 13.94 14.45
CA SER A 89 -4.74 13.34 14.82
C SER A 89 -3.57 14.32 14.78
N SER A 90 -3.71 15.42 14.05
CA SER A 90 -2.68 16.43 13.88
C SER A 90 -3.29 17.83 13.83
N PRO A 91 -2.62 18.86 14.35
CA PRO A 91 -3.09 20.24 14.20
C PRO A 91 -3.14 20.62 12.72
N SER A 92 -4.06 21.51 12.34
CA SER A 92 -4.25 21.95 10.95
C SER A 92 -3.06 22.71 10.34
N ASN A 93 -1.97 22.89 11.09
CA ASN A 93 -0.76 23.58 10.63
C ASN A 93 0.34 22.64 10.10
N LYS A 94 0.07 21.34 9.94
CA LYS A 94 1.06 20.38 9.38
C LYS A 94 1.03 20.25 7.88
N MET A 95 -0.03 20.74 7.24
CA MET A 95 -0.13 20.86 5.80
C MET A 95 -0.65 22.26 5.49
N SER A 96 -0.06 22.92 4.49
CA SER A 96 -0.58 24.18 3.97
C SER A 96 -0.60 24.17 2.45
N VAL A 97 -1.60 24.86 1.92
CA VAL A 97 -1.85 25.03 0.50
C VAL A 97 -1.98 26.53 0.27
N ALA A 98 -1.10 27.11 -0.53
CA ALA A 98 -1.14 28.52 -0.89
C ALA A 98 -1.27 28.66 -2.41
N ILE A 99 -2.18 29.51 -2.86
CA ILE A 99 -2.33 29.82 -4.28
C ILE A 99 -1.42 31.01 -4.59
N ASP A 100 -0.54 30.85 -5.57
CA ASP A 100 0.25 31.96 -6.09
C ASP A 100 -0.63 32.78 -7.03
N ASN A 101 -1.18 33.90 -6.53
CA ASN A 101 -2.05 34.77 -7.30
C ASN A 101 -1.33 35.54 -8.42
N VAL A 102 0.01 35.61 -8.41
CA VAL A 102 0.79 36.31 -9.43
C VAL A 102 1.03 35.39 -10.63
N LEU A 103 1.30 34.11 -10.37
CA LEU A 103 1.54 33.11 -11.42
C LEU A 103 0.26 32.42 -11.90
N SER A 104 -0.79 32.38 -11.08
CA SER A 104 -2.07 31.78 -11.46
C SER A 104 -2.84 32.66 -12.46
N ASP A 105 -3.53 32.00 -13.39
CA ASP A 105 -4.51 32.62 -14.28
C ASP A 105 -5.87 31.93 -14.08
N LEU A 106 -6.64 32.46 -13.13
CA LEU A 106 -7.93 31.89 -12.74
C LEU A 106 -8.97 31.98 -13.86
N LEU A 107 -8.81 32.88 -14.84
CA LEU A 107 -9.73 33.01 -15.97
C LEU A 107 -9.57 31.87 -16.98
N SER A 108 -8.34 31.39 -17.18
CA SER A 108 -8.08 30.18 -17.98
C SER A 108 -8.20 28.88 -17.18
N GLY A 109 -8.42 28.97 -15.86
CA GLY A 109 -8.45 27.81 -14.96
C GLY A 109 -7.06 27.28 -14.60
N TYR A 110 -6.00 28.03 -14.89
CA TYR A 110 -4.63 27.71 -14.50
C TYR A 110 -4.37 28.18 -13.07
N VAL A 111 -4.09 27.25 -12.16
CA VAL A 111 -3.82 27.55 -10.75
C VAL A 111 -2.45 27.01 -10.38
N VAL A 112 -1.59 27.89 -9.87
CA VAL A 112 -0.30 27.55 -9.29
C VAL A 112 -0.48 27.46 -7.78
N VAL A 113 -0.08 26.32 -7.23
CA VAL A 113 -0.30 25.99 -5.83
C VAL A 113 1.00 25.54 -5.19
N ASP A 114 1.38 26.21 -4.11
CA ASP A 114 2.46 25.77 -3.22
C ASP A 114 1.88 24.88 -2.12
N VAL A 115 2.34 23.64 -2.08
CA VAL A 115 1.95 22.67 -1.07
C VAL A 115 3.13 22.41 -0.15
N ASN A 116 2.93 22.66 1.14
CA ASN A 116 3.95 22.41 2.16
C ASN A 116 3.45 21.38 3.17
N PHE A 117 4.36 20.51 3.60
CA PHE A 117 4.11 19.51 4.62
C PHE A 117 5.17 19.61 5.71
N THR A 118 4.76 19.44 6.96
CA THR A 118 5.65 19.30 8.10
C THR A 118 5.47 17.92 8.69
N HIS A 119 6.58 17.24 9.02
CA HIS A 119 6.53 15.92 9.63
C HIS A 119 5.55 15.91 10.84
N PRO A 120 4.55 15.01 10.84
CA PRO A 120 3.46 15.09 11.81
C PRO A 120 3.86 14.60 13.21
N PHE A 121 4.99 13.88 13.33
CA PHE A 121 5.47 13.30 14.59
C PHE A 121 6.76 13.98 15.07
N PRO A 122 6.70 14.88 16.07
CA PRO A 122 7.89 15.53 16.60
C PRO A 122 8.84 14.54 17.27
N GLY A 123 10.12 14.54 16.87
CA GLY A 123 11.16 13.69 17.46
C GLY A 123 11.09 12.22 17.07
N LEU A 124 10.28 11.86 16.06
CA LEU A 124 10.16 10.50 15.54
C LEU A 124 10.59 10.43 14.07
N ASP A 125 11.80 10.91 13.79
CA ASP A 125 12.34 11.02 12.42
C ASP A 125 12.48 9.66 11.72
N GLN A 126 12.48 8.56 12.48
CA GLN A 126 12.44 7.20 11.93
C GLN A 126 11.15 6.88 11.15
N PHE A 127 10.09 7.69 11.29
CA PHE A 127 8.85 7.57 10.51
C PHE A 127 8.81 8.52 9.30
N THR A 128 9.94 9.13 8.94
CA THR A 128 10.04 9.92 7.71
C THR A 128 9.77 9.00 6.51
N GLY A 129 8.71 9.30 5.77
CA GLY A 129 8.37 8.57 4.56
C GLY A 129 9.45 8.74 3.49
N PHE A 130 9.76 7.64 2.80
CA PHE A 130 10.58 7.67 1.59
C PHE A 130 9.65 7.78 0.37
N ASP A 131 10.01 8.59 -0.62
CA ASP A 131 9.20 8.81 -1.84
C ASP A 131 7.76 9.27 -1.56
N VAL A 132 7.61 10.42 -0.88
CA VAL A 132 6.30 11.03 -0.59
C VAL A 132 5.71 11.61 -1.86
N ARG A 133 4.50 11.17 -2.22
CA ARG A 133 3.78 11.63 -3.43
C ARG A 133 2.51 12.37 -3.06
N GLY A 134 2.26 13.48 -3.76
CA GLY A 134 0.96 14.15 -3.77
C GLY A 134 0.04 13.55 -4.83
N VAL A 135 -1.22 13.31 -4.48
CA VAL A 135 -2.23 12.83 -5.44
C VAL A 135 -3.31 13.89 -5.59
N CYS A 136 -3.43 14.44 -6.81
CA CYS A 136 -4.53 15.31 -7.17
C CYS A 136 -5.72 14.46 -7.64
N ILE A 137 -6.84 14.54 -6.93
CA ILE A 137 -8.06 13.77 -7.23
C ILE A 137 -9.12 14.75 -7.73
N GLY A 138 -9.65 14.48 -8.92
CA GLY A 138 -10.72 15.25 -9.55
C GLY A 138 -11.65 14.35 -10.36
N ASN A 139 -12.63 14.96 -11.03
CA ASN A 139 -13.46 14.26 -11.99
C ASN A 139 -12.66 13.92 -13.25
N GLY A 140 -13.00 12.82 -13.90
CA GLY A 140 -12.39 12.42 -15.17
C GLY A 140 -13.45 12.15 -16.24
N SER A 141 -13.23 12.69 -17.44
CA SER A 141 -14.07 12.48 -18.62
C SER A 141 -13.61 11.29 -19.47
N ASN A 142 -12.31 10.97 -19.46
CA ASN A 142 -11.74 9.91 -20.27
C ASN A 142 -11.84 8.55 -19.57
N ALA A 143 -12.24 7.52 -20.33
CA ALA A 143 -12.26 6.14 -19.86
C ALA A 143 -10.87 5.51 -19.97
N GLY A 144 -10.49 4.70 -18.98
CA GLY A 144 -9.24 3.93 -18.99
C GLY A 144 -9.09 3.09 -20.26
N VAL A 145 -7.88 3.08 -20.84
CA VAL A 145 -7.58 2.31 -22.07
C VAL A 145 -7.81 0.81 -21.86
N ASN A 146 -7.43 0.30 -20.69
CA ASN A 146 -7.54 -1.12 -20.35
C ASN A 146 -8.77 -1.45 -19.49
N ASP A 147 -9.33 -0.46 -18.78
CA ASP A 147 -10.51 -0.63 -17.92
C ASP A 147 -11.43 0.60 -18.08
N PRO A 148 -12.56 0.46 -18.79
CA PRO A 148 -13.45 1.57 -19.09
C PRO A 148 -14.22 2.08 -17.86
N ASN A 149 -14.18 1.36 -16.72
CA ASN A 149 -14.78 1.80 -15.47
C ASN A 149 -13.90 2.81 -14.73
N ILE A 150 -12.61 2.86 -15.05
CA ILE A 150 -11.69 3.86 -14.50
C ILE A 150 -11.82 5.14 -15.31
N ARG A 151 -11.85 6.27 -14.62
CA ARG A 151 -11.85 7.60 -15.23
C ARG A 151 -10.55 8.32 -14.91
N TYR A 152 -9.99 9.01 -15.91
CA TYR A 152 -8.87 9.92 -15.73
C TYR A 152 -9.17 11.27 -16.39
N SER A 153 -8.45 12.29 -15.97
CA SER A 153 -8.64 13.66 -16.43
C SER A 153 -8.40 13.80 -17.93
N GLY A 154 -9.36 14.38 -18.64
CA GLY A 154 -9.23 14.83 -20.03
C GLY A 154 -8.75 16.27 -20.15
N ASP A 155 -8.76 16.79 -21.38
CA ASP A 155 -8.17 18.10 -21.68
C ASP A 155 -8.92 19.28 -21.06
N SER A 156 -10.18 19.08 -20.68
CA SER A 156 -11.02 20.07 -20.01
C SER A 156 -11.19 19.82 -18.51
N ASP A 157 -10.58 18.77 -17.96
CA ASP A 157 -10.72 18.40 -16.55
C ASP A 157 -9.56 18.93 -15.70
N LEU A 158 -9.70 18.80 -14.37
CA LEU A 158 -8.61 19.08 -13.44
C LEU A 158 -7.41 18.18 -13.75
N ARG A 159 -6.26 18.78 -14.09
CA ARG A 159 -5.02 18.06 -14.35
C ARG A 159 -3.83 18.75 -13.70
N VAL A 160 -2.85 17.95 -13.29
CA VAL A 160 -1.53 18.44 -12.87
C VAL A 160 -0.65 18.50 -14.13
N LEU A 161 -0.11 19.68 -14.44
CA LEU A 161 0.59 19.90 -15.71
C LEU A 161 1.99 19.27 -15.76
N ASN A 162 2.60 19.00 -14.61
CA ASN A 162 3.88 18.30 -14.47
C ASN A 162 3.72 17.05 -13.60
N ALA A 163 2.72 16.21 -13.93
CA ALA A 163 2.48 14.99 -13.17
C ALA A 163 3.55 13.93 -13.47
N ASP A 164 4.00 13.22 -12.44
CA ASP A 164 4.87 12.03 -12.57
C ASP A 164 4.13 10.78 -13.09
N GLY A 165 2.80 10.86 -13.20
CA GLY A 165 1.95 9.81 -13.74
C GLY A 165 0.56 9.77 -13.09
N TYR A 166 -0.21 8.76 -13.48
CA TYR A 166 -1.51 8.47 -12.87
C TYR A 166 -1.39 7.36 -11.82
N THR A 167 -2.23 7.41 -10.79
CA THR A 167 -2.32 6.36 -9.77
C THR A 167 -3.77 5.98 -9.51
N ARG A 168 -4.01 4.69 -9.25
CA ARG A 168 -5.28 4.18 -8.74
C ARG A 168 -5.34 4.17 -7.21
N TRP A 169 -4.18 4.27 -6.56
CA TRP A 169 -4.07 4.18 -5.11
C TRP A 169 -4.87 5.28 -4.43
N PHE A 170 -5.67 4.87 -3.44
CA PHE A 170 -6.57 5.73 -2.67
C PHE A 170 -7.67 6.42 -3.51
N ASN A 171 -8.02 5.87 -4.68
CA ASN A 171 -9.25 6.26 -5.36
C ASN A 171 -10.47 5.91 -4.50
N THR A 172 -11.39 6.85 -4.31
CA THR A 172 -12.59 6.67 -3.47
C THR A 172 -13.49 5.53 -3.90
N ALA A 173 -13.54 5.24 -5.20
CA ALA A 173 -14.34 4.14 -5.76
C ALA A 173 -13.76 2.75 -5.45
N GLU A 174 -12.45 2.64 -5.27
CA GLU A 174 -11.76 1.35 -5.02
C GLU A 174 -11.44 1.17 -3.53
N PHE A 175 -11.10 2.25 -2.83
CA PHE A 175 -10.69 2.25 -1.42
C PHE A 175 -11.87 2.64 -0.53
N THR A 176 -12.83 1.72 -0.42
CA THR A 176 -14.09 1.90 0.34
C THR A 176 -13.92 1.84 1.85
N THR A 177 -12.72 1.51 2.32
CA THR A 177 -12.39 1.62 3.75
C THR A 177 -11.99 3.05 4.06
N TYR A 178 -12.84 3.79 4.75
CA TYR A 178 -12.62 5.20 5.05
C TYR A 178 -11.79 5.44 6.31
N GLU A 179 -10.98 6.50 6.30
CA GLU A 179 -10.19 6.98 7.44
C GLU A 179 -9.22 5.92 8.01
N LYS A 180 -8.68 5.06 7.14
CA LYS A 180 -7.67 4.05 7.47
C LYS A 180 -6.41 4.25 6.64
N ILE A 181 -5.29 3.77 7.18
CA ILE A 181 -3.96 3.87 6.56
C ILE A 181 -3.84 3.14 5.21
N LEU A 182 -4.61 2.08 4.99
CA LEU A 182 -4.70 1.37 3.70
C LEU A 182 -5.98 1.73 2.92
N GLY A 183 -6.64 2.83 3.32
CA GLY A 183 -7.95 3.23 2.84
C GLY A 183 -7.97 4.65 2.29
N PHE A 184 -9.15 5.10 1.87
CA PHE A 184 -9.33 6.49 1.47
C PHE A 184 -9.57 7.38 2.69
N THR A 185 -8.96 8.56 2.69
CA THR A 185 -9.20 9.59 3.72
C THR A 185 -9.49 10.89 3.00
N MET A 186 -10.68 11.44 3.22
CA MET A 186 -11.05 12.75 2.68
C MET A 186 -10.24 13.85 3.38
N GLY A 187 -9.71 14.78 2.60
CA GLY A 187 -9.05 15.98 3.12
C GLY A 187 -10.01 16.85 3.93
N LYS A 188 -9.53 17.41 5.04
CA LYS A 188 -10.27 18.30 5.96
C LYS A 188 -9.68 19.71 6.05
N LEU A 189 -8.85 20.09 5.08
CA LEU A 189 -8.30 21.45 4.93
C LEU A 189 -9.34 22.40 4.33
#